data_AF-A0A941UST6-F1
#
_entry.id   AF-A0A941UST6-F1
#
_cell.length_a   1.000
_cell.length_b   1.000
_cell.length_c   1.000
_cell.angle_alpha   90.00
_cell.angle_beta   90.00
_cell.angle_gamma   90.00
#
_symmetry.space_group_name_H-M   'P 1'
#
loop_
_entity.id
_entity.type
_entity.pdbx_description
1 polymer ?
#
loop_
_entity_poly.entity_id
_entity_poly.type
_entity_poly.pdbx_seq_one_letter_code
_entity_poly.pdbx_strand_id
1 'polypeptide(L)' 'MGMNVGTGGGSQEPDVMVDINTTPLIDVMLVLLIMLIITIPIQLHAVNLNMPVGTPPPATEQPVVVTIDVDFDGT' A
#
# COMPACT_ATOMS: atom_id res chain seq x y z
N MET A 1 -32.17 -78.46 -14.03
CA MET A 1 -30.79 -77.96 -13.88
C MET A 1 -30.56 -76.94 -14.96
N GLY A 2 -30.27 -75.67 -14.74
CA GLY A 2 -29.94 -74.89 -13.56
C GLY A 2 -29.44 -73.57 -14.14
N MET A 3 -30.28 -72.55 -14.11
CA MET A 3 -29.99 -71.22 -14.64
C MET A 3 -29.20 -70.48 -13.56
N ASN A 4 -27.98 -70.02 -13.87
CA ASN A 4 -27.18 -69.25 -12.91
C ASN A 4 -27.20 -67.77 -13.29
N VAL A 5 -28.18 -67.06 -12.74
CA VAL A 5 -28.22 -65.59 -12.68
C VAL A 5 -27.64 -65.19 -11.33
N GLY A 6 -26.39 -64.77 -11.33
CA GLY A 6 -25.75 -64.14 -10.17
C GLY A 6 -26.08 -62.66 -10.14
N THR A 7 -27.27 -62.32 -9.64
CA THR A 7 -27.58 -60.96 -9.19
C THR A 7 -27.27 -60.88 -7.70
N GLY A 8 -26.29 -60.08 -7.32
CA GLY A 8 -26.08 -59.77 -5.91
C GLY A 8 -24.74 -59.13 -5.60
N GLY A 9 -24.75 -57.83 -5.34
CA GLY A 9 -23.72 -57.22 -4.50
C GLY A 9 -23.28 -55.83 -4.93
N GLY A 10 -23.96 -54.82 -4.38
CA GLY A 10 -23.31 -53.57 -3.98
C GLY A 10 -23.02 -52.57 -5.09
N SER A 11 -23.85 -51.54 -5.14
CA SER A 11 -23.51 -50.19 -5.55
C SER A 11 -22.15 -49.75 -4.98
N GLN A 12 -21.10 -49.99 -5.75
CA GLN A 12 -19.85 -49.27 -5.63
C GLN A 12 -19.63 -48.68 -7.02
N GLU A 13 -20.34 -47.57 -7.26
CA GLU A 13 -19.84 -46.59 -8.22
C GLU A 13 -18.36 -46.43 -7.89
N PRO A 14 -17.43 -46.66 -8.83
CA PRO A 14 -16.12 -46.12 -8.64
C PRO A 14 -16.37 -44.63 -8.58
N ASP A 15 -16.16 -44.05 -7.40
CA ASP A 15 -15.87 -42.63 -7.27
C ASP A 15 -14.62 -42.44 -8.13
N VAL A 16 -14.85 -42.24 -9.44
CA VAL A 16 -13.84 -41.81 -10.39
C VAL A 16 -13.57 -40.41 -9.91
N MET A 17 -12.69 -40.32 -8.91
CA MET A 17 -12.05 -39.09 -8.51
C MET A 17 -11.30 -38.62 -9.75
N VAL A 18 -12.03 -37.87 -10.57
CA VAL A 18 -11.48 -37.12 -11.68
C VAL A 18 -10.44 -36.24 -11.03
N ASP A 19 -9.17 -36.51 -11.32
CA ASP A 19 -8.08 -35.62 -11.01
C ASP A 19 -8.30 -34.37 -11.86
N ILE A 20 -9.19 -33.50 -11.38
CA ILE A 20 -9.48 -32.22 -12.00
C ILE A 20 -8.14 -31.51 -11.99
N ASN A 21 -7.68 -31.08 -13.16
CA ASN A 21 -6.45 -30.29 -13.27
C ASN A 21 -6.59 -29.05 -12.38
N THR A 22 -6.05 -29.12 -11.15
CA THR A 22 -6.17 -28.08 -10.13
C THR A 22 -5.22 -26.93 -10.43
N THR A 23 -4.11 -27.18 -11.11
CA THR A 23 -3.10 -26.16 -11.45
C THR A 23 -3.66 -25.04 -12.33
N PRO A 24 -4.38 -25.30 -13.43
CA PRO A 24 -5.04 -24.23 -14.20
C PRO A 24 -6.16 -23.53 -13.42
N LEU A 25 -6.87 -24.24 -12.53
CA LEU A 25 -7.92 -23.65 -11.71
C LEU A 25 -7.35 -22.70 -10.65
N ILE A 26 -6.24 -23.07 -10.03
CA ILE A 26 -5.52 -22.23 -9.06
C ILE A 26 -5.06 -20.94 -9.73
N ASP A 27 -4.55 -20.98 -10.97
CA ASP A 27 -4.15 -19.78 -11.71
C ASP A 27 -5.33 -18.79 -11.85
N VAL A 28 -6.49 -19.27 -12.32
CA VAL A 28 -7.69 -18.43 -12.45
C VAL A 28 -8.15 -17.89 -11.10
N MET A 29 -8.14 -18.72 -10.05
CA MET A 29 -8.52 -18.28 -8.70
C MET A 29 -7.55 -17.25 -8.12
N LEU A 30 -6.24 -17.42 -8.32
CA LEU A 30 -5.21 -16.49 -7.87
C LEU A 30 -5.29 -15.16 -8.61
N VAL A 31 -5.56 -15.18 -9.91
CA VAL A 31 -5.81 -13.95 -10.70
C VAL A 31 -7.00 -13.17 -10.12
N LEU A 32 -8.10 -13.84 -9.79
CA LEU A 32 -9.27 -13.19 -9.18
C LEU A 32 -8.96 -12.58 -7.81
N LEU A 33 -8.16 -13.26 -6.98
CA LEU A 33 -7.73 -12.72 -5.68
C LEU A 33 -6.83 -11.50 -5.84
N ILE A 34 -5.87 -11.54 -6.77
CA ILE A 34 -4.99 -10.40 -7.04
C ILE A 34 -5.81 -9.22 -7.58
N MET A 35 -6.75 -9.47 -8.49
CA MET A 35 -7.67 -8.43 -8.97
C MET A 35 -8.44 -7.78 -7.81
N LEU A 36 -9.00 -8.58 -6.90
CA LEU A 36 -9.70 -8.05 -5.72
C LEU A 36 -8.77 -7.18 -4.84
N ILE A 37 -7.53 -7.62 -4.61
CA ILE A 37 -6.56 -6.89 -3.79
C ILE A 37 -6.18 -5.54 -4.44
N ILE A 38 -5.86 -5.52 -5.74
CA ILE A 38 -5.37 -4.30 -6.41
C ILE A 38 -6.48 -3.27 -6.69
N THR A 39 -7.74 -3.71 -6.72
CA THR A 39 -8.88 -2.80 -6.96
C THR A 39 -9.16 -1.88 -5.76
N ILE A 40 -8.64 -2.18 -4.57
CA ILE A 40 -8.79 -1.30 -3.41
C ILE A 40 -7.84 -0.09 -3.58
N PRO A 41 -8.38 1.15 -3.61
CA PRO A 41 -7.56 2.33 -3.75
C PRO A 41 -6.70 2.54 -2.50
N ILE A 42 -5.43 2.91 -2.71
CA ILE A 42 -4.54 3.28 -1.61
C ILE A 42 -5.07 4.55 -0.93
N GLN A 43 -5.50 4.42 0.32
CA GLN A 43 -5.89 5.57 1.15
C GLN A 43 -4.64 6.27 1.67
N LEU A 44 -4.09 7.17 0.86
CA LEU A 44 -3.04 8.08 1.29
C LEU A 44 -3.69 9.20 2.12
N HIS A 45 -3.44 9.19 3.43
CA HIS A 45 -3.91 10.25 4.33
C HIS A 45 -3.07 11.50 4.12
N ALA A 46 -3.53 12.42 3.27
CA ALA A 46 -2.93 13.74 3.13
C ALA A 46 -3.44 14.65 4.26
N VAL A 47 -2.60 14.93 5.24
CA VAL A 47 -2.90 15.95 6.26
C VAL A 47 -2.60 17.32 5.67
N ASN A 48 -3.64 18.10 5.40
CA ASN A 48 -3.49 19.51 5.02
C ASN A 48 -3.04 20.30 6.25
N LEU A 49 -1.72 20.49 6.39
CA LEU A 49 -1.13 21.24 7.48
C LEU A 49 -0.98 22.71 7.07
N ASN A 50 -1.87 23.56 7.60
CA ASN A 50 -1.69 25.00 7.51
C ASN A 50 -0.60 25.42 8.50
N MET A 51 0.62 25.63 8.01
CA MET A 51 1.67 26.22 8.83
C MET A 51 1.34 27.68 9.14
N PRO A 52 1.33 28.10 10.42
CA PRO A 52 1.17 29.50 10.75
C PRO A 52 2.36 30.27 10.19
N VAL A 53 2.08 31.28 9.37
CA VAL A 53 3.08 32.27 8.98
C VAL A 53 3.31 33.16 10.19
N GLY A 54 4.41 32.91 10.91
CA GLY A 54 4.85 33.79 11.99
C GLY A 54 5.20 35.17 11.45
N THR A 55 5.08 36.19 12.28
CA THR A 55 5.60 37.52 11.94
C THR A 55 7.09 37.42 11.61
N PRO A 56 7.53 37.89 10.43
CA PRO A 56 8.95 37.94 10.12
C PRO A 56 9.70 38.70 11.22
N PRO A 57 10.93 38.29 11.57
CA PRO A 57 11.77 39.09 12.44
C PRO A 57 11.89 40.52 11.88
N PRO A 58 11.97 41.54 12.74
CA PRO A 58 12.24 42.90 12.28
C PRO A 58 13.50 42.91 11.42
N ALA A 59 13.51 43.77 10.41
CA ALA A 59 14.68 43.94 9.56
C ALA A 59 15.90 44.28 10.44
N THR A 60 17.02 43.60 10.22
CA THR A 60 18.27 43.90 10.92
C THR A 60 18.69 45.32 10.55
N GLU A 61 18.62 46.25 11.49
CA GLU A 61 19.19 47.58 11.31
C GLU A 61 20.71 47.45 11.23
N GLN A 62 21.29 48.06 10.20
CA GLN A 62 22.75 48.14 10.09
C GLN A 62 23.27 49.01 11.24
N PRO A 63 24.33 48.60 11.94
CA PRO A 63 24.89 49.39 13.02
C PRO A 63 25.35 50.74 12.50
N VAL A 64 25.01 51.81 13.23
CA VAL A 64 25.52 53.15 12.93
C VAL A 64 27.00 53.18 13.24
N VAL A 65 27.83 53.29 12.20
CA VAL A 65 29.26 53.50 12.36
C VAL A 65 29.49 54.97 12.69
N VAL A 66 29.84 55.24 13.95
CA VAL A 66 30.25 56.58 14.40
C VAL A 66 31.77 56.65 14.31
N THR A 67 32.28 57.38 13.34
CA THR A 67 33.71 57.72 13.26
C THR A 67 33.96 58.92 14.17
N ILE A 68 34.83 58.74 15.16
CA ILE A 68 35.28 59.81 16.03
C ILE A 68 36.72 60.10 15.64
N ASP A 69 36.94 61.27 15.07
CA ASP A 69 38.26 61.81 14.83
C ASP A 69 38.59 62.82 15.93
N VAL A 70 39.85 62.82 16.36
CA VAL A 70 40.36 63.74 17.38
C VAL A 70 41.41 64.60 16.69
N ASP A 71 41.19 65.91 16.67
CA ASP A 71 42.13 66.86 16.09
C ASP A 71 43.33 67.10 17.02
N PHE A 72 44.40 67.67 16.49
CA PHE A 72 45.66 67.92 17.22
C PHE A 72 45.47 68.76 18.49
N ASP A 73 44.41 69.57 18.55
CA ASP A 73 44.08 70.43 19.68
C ASP A 73 43.21 69.75 20.77
N GLY A 74 42.86 68.48 20.57
CA GLY A 74 42.07 67.70 21.52
C GLY A 74 40.56 67.96 21.44
N THR A 75 40.06 68.49 20.31
CA THR A 75 38.63 68.55 19.99
C THR A 75 38.21 67.58 18.89
#